data_AF-A0A3B9Y284-F1
#
_entry.id   AF-A0A3B9Y284-F1
#
_cell.length_a   1.000
_cell.length_b   1.000
_cell.length_c   1.000
_cell.angle_alpha   90.00
_cell.angle_beta   90.00
_cell.angle_gamma   90.00
#
_symmetry.space_group_name_H-M   'P 1'
#
loop_
_entity.id
_entity.type
_entity.pdbx_description
1 polymer ?
#
loop_
_entity_poly.entity_id
_entity_poly.type
_entity_poly.pdbx_seq_one_letter_code
_entity_poly.pdbx_strand_id
1 'polypeptide(L)'
;GKGQALWRLGRFAEALLAFDHALELHPNYASSHNGRGNVLYDLRRYQEALLAYERAIHLNPQMFKAYNNKGATLYDLRRYEESLAAHDHAIAIQPTKAISHYYRSRALKQLGRLEEARKAYEKARQLGYAG
;
A
#
# COMPACT_ATOMS: atom_id res chain seq x y z
N GLY A 1 -10.42 -7.17 -13.35
CA GLY A 1 -10.50 -8.65 -13.42
C GLY A 1 -11.41 -9.19 -12.31
N LYS A 2 -11.79 -10.47 -12.37
CA LYS A 2 -12.72 -11.11 -11.40
C LYS A 2 -12.33 -10.86 -9.94
N GLY A 3 -11.05 -11.03 -9.58
CA GLY A 3 -10.56 -10.78 -8.22
C GLY A 3 -10.81 -9.35 -7.74
N GLN A 4 -10.56 -8.35 -8.59
CA GLN A 4 -10.83 -6.95 -8.26
C GLN A 4 -12.32 -6.65 -8.06
N ALA A 5 -13.19 -7.26 -8.86
CA ALA A 5 -14.64 -7.08 -8.73
C ALA A 5 -15.15 -7.69 -7.41
N LEU A 6 -14.72 -8.92 -7.10
CA LEU A 6 -15.06 -9.60 -5.85
C LEU A 6 -14.54 -8.84 -4.62
N TRP A 7 -13.32 -8.30 -4.71
CA TRP A 7 -12.74 -7.47 -3.66
C TRP A 7 -13.58 -6.22 -3.38
N ARG A 8 -14.01 -5.50 -4.42
CA ARG A 8 -14.90 -4.32 -4.29
C ARG A 8 -16.28 -4.66 -3.72
N LEU A 9 -16.71 -5.92 -3.83
CA LEU A 9 -17.96 -6.43 -3.25
C LEU A 9 -17.78 -6.96 -1.82
N GLY A 10 -16.59 -6.88 -1.23
CA GLY A 10 -16.29 -7.41 0.10
C GLY A 10 -16.20 -8.94 0.16
N ARG A 11 -16.23 -9.63 -0.98
CA ARG A 11 -16.13 -11.10 -1.08
C ARG A 11 -14.67 -11.54 -1.04
N PHE A 12 -14.01 -11.29 0.10
CA PHE A 12 -12.56 -11.37 0.22
C PHE A 12 -11.99 -12.77 -0.02
N ALA A 13 -12.60 -13.82 0.52
CA ALA A 13 -12.14 -15.20 0.29
C ALA A 13 -12.14 -15.57 -1.20
N GLU A 14 -13.20 -15.21 -1.92
CA GLU A 14 -13.33 -15.47 -3.35
C GLU A 14 -12.42 -14.58 -4.19
N ALA A 15 -12.21 -13.33 -3.77
CA ALA A 15 -11.26 -12.43 -4.39
C ALA A 15 -9.84 -12.99 -4.30
N LEU A 16 -9.47 -13.54 -3.14
CA LEU A 16 -8.17 -14.18 -2.91
C LEU A 16 -7.98 -15.36 -3.87
N LEU A 17 -8.93 -16.29 -3.92
CA LEU A 17 -8.89 -17.42 -4.86
C LEU A 17 -8.78 -16.96 -6.32
N ALA A 18 -9.50 -15.91 -6.70
CA ALA A 18 -9.44 -15.38 -8.05
C ALA A 18 -8.10 -14.73 -8.38
N PHE A 19 -7.42 -14.11 -7.42
CA PHE A 19 -6.05 -13.61 -7.60
C PHE A 19 -5.02 -14.74 -7.62
N ASP A 20 -5.16 -15.75 -6.76
CA ASP A 20 -4.29 -16.92 -6.74
C ASP A 20 -4.33 -17.65 -8.09
N HIS A 21 -5.52 -17.91 -8.62
CA HIS A 21 -5.67 -18.51 -9.94
C HIS A 21 -5.07 -17.65 -11.07
N ALA A 22 -5.22 -16.32 -11.00
CA ALA A 22 -4.59 -15.43 -11.97
C ALA A 22 -3.06 -15.49 -11.91
N LEU A 23 -2.49 -15.73 -10.73
CA LEU A 23 -1.04 -15.85 -10.51
C LEU A 23 -0.51 -17.23 -10.89
N GLU A 24 -1.31 -18.29 -10.81
CA GLU A 24 -0.97 -19.60 -11.38
C GLU A 24 -0.78 -19.51 -12.90
N LEU A 25 -1.68 -18.80 -13.58
CA LEU A 25 -1.61 -18.61 -15.03
C LEU A 25 -0.52 -17.60 -15.43
N HIS A 26 -0.37 -16.51 -14.65
CA HIS A 26 0.53 -15.41 -14.95
C HIS A 26 1.28 -14.94 -13.69
N PRO A 27 2.34 -15.65 -13.27
CA PRO A 27 3.02 -15.40 -11.99
C PRO A 27 3.75 -14.06 -11.91
N ASN A 28 4.01 -13.43 -13.05
CA ASN A 28 4.75 -12.17 -13.16
C ASN A 28 3.85 -10.93 -13.28
N TYR A 29 2.54 -11.06 -13.06
CA TYR A 29 1.63 -9.91 -13.08
C TYR A 29 1.68 -9.14 -11.75
N ALA A 30 2.45 -8.05 -11.74
CA ALA A 30 2.61 -7.17 -10.57
C ALA A 30 1.26 -6.67 -10.03
N SER A 31 0.30 -6.36 -10.91
CA SER A 31 -1.04 -5.91 -10.53
C SER A 31 -1.86 -6.99 -9.80
N SER A 32 -1.69 -8.26 -10.17
CA SER A 32 -2.32 -9.40 -9.48
C SER A 32 -1.73 -9.59 -8.09
N HIS A 33 -0.41 -9.50 -7.94
CA HIS A 33 0.26 -9.52 -6.63
C HIS A 33 -0.20 -8.37 -5.73
N ASN A 34 -0.29 -7.14 -6.26
CA ASN A 34 -0.83 -6.00 -5.50
C ASN A 34 -2.29 -6.22 -5.10
N GLY A 35 -3.12 -6.72 -6.02
CA GLY A 35 -4.52 -7.03 -5.74
C GLY A 35 -4.69 -8.10 -4.66
N ARG A 36 -3.88 -9.16 -4.72
CA ARG A 36 -3.79 -10.19 -3.68
C ARG A 36 -3.41 -9.59 -2.33
N GLY A 37 -2.41 -8.71 -2.31
CA GLY A 37 -2.00 -7.98 -1.11
C GLY A 37 -3.13 -7.16 -0.49
N ASN A 38 -3.93 -6.46 -1.31
CA ASN A 38 -5.08 -5.69 -0.82
C ASN A 38 -6.11 -6.58 -0.10
N VAL A 39 -6.43 -7.73 -0.71
CA VAL A 39 -7.39 -8.67 -0.12
C VAL A 39 -6.85 -9.24 1.19
N LEU A 40 -5.57 -9.60 1.24
CA LEU A 40 -4.92 -10.09 2.46
C LEU A 40 -4.89 -9.03 3.56
N TYR A 41 -4.65 -7.77 3.21
CA TYR A 41 -4.70 -6.65 4.13
C TYR A 41 -6.10 -6.50 4.76
N ASP A 42 -7.16 -6.54 3.95
CA ASP A 42 -8.54 -6.43 4.45
C ASP A 42 -8.95 -7.64 5.32
N LEU A 43 -8.34 -8.81 5.06
CA LEU A 43 -8.44 -9.99 5.92
C LEU A 43 -7.54 -9.93 7.17
N ARG A 44 -6.84 -8.82 7.40
CA ARG A 44 -5.86 -8.61 8.50
C ARG A 44 -4.69 -9.59 8.49
N ARG A 45 -4.40 -10.23 7.35
CA ARG A 45 -3.25 -11.13 7.13
C ARG A 45 -2.04 -10.30 6.67
N TYR A 46 -1.59 -9.41 7.55
CA TYR A 46 -0.65 -8.34 7.20
C TYR A 46 0.71 -8.84 6.73
N GLN A 47 1.28 -9.88 7.34
CA GLN A 47 2.56 -10.46 6.92
C GLN A 47 2.50 -11.01 5.49
N GLU A 48 1.40 -11.67 5.13
CA GLU A 48 1.21 -12.21 3.78
C GLU A 48 0.91 -11.09 2.77
N ALA A 49 0.21 -10.05 3.20
CA ALA A 49 0.00 -8.86 2.38
C ALA A 49 1.34 -8.19 2.03
N LEU A 50 2.27 -8.09 2.99
CA LEU A 50 3.62 -7.56 2.74
C LEU A 50 4.36 -8.35 1.67
N LEU A 51 4.38 -9.68 1.77
CA LEU A 51 5.05 -10.52 0.77
C LEU A 51 4.45 -10.32 -0.63
N ALA A 52 3.12 -10.17 -0.72
CA ALA A 52 2.45 -9.89 -1.98
C ALA A 52 2.82 -8.51 -2.55
N TYR A 53 2.86 -7.46 -1.72
CA TYR A 53 3.29 -6.14 -2.17
C TYR A 53 4.77 -6.11 -2.56
N GLU A 54 5.64 -6.81 -1.84
CA GLU A 54 7.06 -6.93 -2.18
C GLU A 54 7.26 -7.64 -3.51
N ARG A 55 6.49 -8.69 -3.78
CA ARG A 55 6.51 -9.34 -5.09
C ARG A 55 6.02 -8.40 -6.20
N ALA A 56 4.97 -7.62 -5.95
CA ALA A 56 4.50 -6.62 -6.90
C ALA A 56 5.56 -5.53 -7.17
N ILE A 57 6.27 -5.06 -6.14
CA ILE A 57 7.36 -4.09 -6.25
C ILE A 57 8.55 -4.68 -7.01
N HIS A 58 8.94 -5.92 -6.73
CA HIS A 58 10.02 -6.59 -7.45
C HIS A 58 9.73 -6.71 -8.94
N LEU A 59 8.48 -7.04 -9.30
CA LEU A 59 8.05 -7.14 -10.70
C LEU A 59 7.84 -5.78 -11.38
N ASN A 60 7.45 -4.76 -10.62
CA ASN A 60 7.30 -3.39 -11.09
C ASN A 60 7.77 -2.38 -10.03
N PRO A 61 9.04 -1.96 -10.08
CA PRO A 61 9.61 -1.01 -9.12
C PRO A 61 9.01 0.40 -9.19
N GLN A 62 8.23 0.73 -10.22
CA GLN A 62 7.55 2.02 -10.37
C GLN A 62 6.07 1.94 -9.95
N MET A 63 5.65 0.85 -9.31
CA MET A 63 4.27 0.66 -8.88
C MET A 63 3.96 1.43 -7.59
N PHE A 64 3.65 2.71 -7.73
CA PHE A 64 3.21 3.60 -6.64
C PHE A 64 2.26 2.94 -5.62
N LYS A 65 1.21 2.26 -6.11
CA LYS A 65 0.18 1.64 -5.26
C LYS A 65 0.78 0.57 -4.33
N ALA A 66 1.73 -0.21 -4.82
CA ALA A 66 2.33 -1.29 -4.03
C ALA A 66 3.20 -0.74 -2.88
N TYR A 67 3.98 0.32 -3.13
CA TYR A 67 4.71 1.01 -2.06
C TYR A 67 3.78 1.65 -1.03
N ASN A 68 2.73 2.35 -1.50
CA ASN A 68 1.79 2.99 -0.60
C ASN A 68 1.05 1.97 0.28
N ASN A 69 0.65 0.83 -0.28
CA ASN A 69 -0.02 -0.24 0.44
C ASN A 69 0.93 -1.01 1.37
N LYS A 70 2.19 -1.24 0.95
CA LYS A 70 3.26 -1.76 1.82
C LYS A 70 3.44 -0.85 3.03
N GLY A 71 3.53 0.46 2.83
CA GLY A 71 3.68 1.44 3.91
C GLY A 71 2.52 1.43 4.91
N ALA A 72 1.27 1.36 4.41
CA ALA A 72 0.09 1.24 5.27
C ALA A 72 0.08 -0.08 6.06
N THR A 73 0.48 -1.18 5.44
CA THR A 73 0.57 -2.50 6.09
C THR A 73 1.64 -2.51 7.19
N LEU A 74 2.81 -1.92 6.91
CA LEU A 74 3.88 -1.76 7.90
C LEU A 74 3.43 -0.88 9.08
N TYR A 75 2.65 0.17 8.82
CA TYR A 75 2.07 1.01 9.86
C TYR A 75 1.17 0.23 10.82
N ASP A 76 0.27 -0.61 10.27
CA ASP A 76 -0.63 -1.45 11.06
C ASP A 76 0.13 -2.51 11.88
N LEU A 77 1.27 -2.97 11.37
CA LEU A 77 2.23 -3.82 12.08
C LEU A 77 3.14 -3.05 13.06
N ARG A 78 2.95 -1.74 13.22
CA ARG A 78 3.77 -0.84 14.06
C ARG A 78 5.25 -0.76 13.67
N ARG A 79 5.58 -1.09 12.41
CA ARG A 79 6.93 -0.95 11.82
C ARG A 79 7.06 0.43 11.17
N TYR A 80 7.10 1.46 12.00
CA TYR A 80 6.90 2.85 11.57
C TYR A 80 8.03 3.42 10.71
N GLU A 81 9.29 3.06 10.98
CA GLU A 81 10.45 3.44 10.18
C GLU A 81 10.35 2.88 8.76
N GLU A 82 9.97 1.61 8.64
CA GLU A 82 9.83 0.96 7.34
C GLU A 82 8.58 1.46 6.59
N SER A 83 7.50 1.77 7.33
CA SER A 83 6.32 2.44 6.79
C SER A 83 6.69 3.78 6.17
N LEU A 84 7.46 4.60 6.90
CA LEU A 84 7.96 5.87 6.42
C LEU A 84 8.78 5.71 5.13
N ALA A 85 9.74 4.77 5.12
CA ALA A 85 10.56 4.51 3.93
C ALA A 85 9.70 4.10 2.71
N ALA A 86 8.69 3.25 2.91
CA ALA A 86 7.79 2.84 1.84
C ALA A 86 6.95 4.02 1.30
N HIS A 87 6.47 4.92 2.17
CA HIS A 87 5.75 6.11 1.74
C HIS A 87 6.66 7.14 1.05
N ASP A 88 7.91 7.29 1.50
CA ASP A 88 8.91 8.13 0.82
C ASP A 88 9.20 7.63 -0.60
N HIS A 89 9.32 6.32 -0.80
CA HIS A 89 9.41 5.72 -2.14
C HIS A 89 8.15 5.97 -2.98
N ALA A 90 6.95 5.83 -2.40
CA ALA A 90 5.72 6.14 -3.11
C ALA A 90 5.67 7.62 -3.56
N ILE A 91 6.12 8.55 -2.70
CA ILE A 91 6.23 9.98 -3.02
C ILE A 91 7.26 10.23 -4.13
N ALA A 92 8.41 9.54 -4.12
CA ALA A 92 9.41 9.66 -5.17
C ALA A 92 8.86 9.26 -6.55
N ILE A 93 7.97 8.25 -6.61
CA ILE A 93 7.33 7.80 -7.84
C ILE A 93 6.21 8.77 -8.27
N GLN A 94 5.33 9.18 -7.34
CA GLN A 94 4.23 10.10 -7.62
C GLN A 94 4.13 11.21 -6.55
N PRO A 95 4.88 12.31 -6.70
CA PRO A 95 5.02 13.34 -5.67
C PRO A 95 3.74 14.14 -5.42
N THR A 96 2.79 14.12 -6.36
CA THR A 96 1.50 14.83 -6.28
C THR A 96 0.39 14.01 -5.65
N LYS A 97 0.64 12.76 -5.24
CA LYS A 97 -0.36 11.94 -4.55
C LYS A 97 -0.47 12.36 -3.08
N ALA A 98 -1.51 13.15 -2.79
CA ALA A 98 -1.81 13.67 -1.46
C ALA A 98 -1.82 12.59 -0.37
N ILE A 99 -2.36 11.40 -0.69
CA ILE A 99 -2.51 10.29 0.25
C ILE A 99 -1.18 9.79 0.81
N SER A 100 -0.09 9.80 0.02
CA SER A 100 1.20 9.31 0.50
C SER A 100 1.87 10.30 1.44
N HIS A 101 1.67 11.61 1.23
CA HIS A 101 2.10 12.64 2.19
C HIS A 101 1.31 12.54 3.50
N TYR A 102 0.03 12.20 3.43
CA TYR A 102 -0.78 11.92 4.61
C TYR A 102 -0.28 10.68 5.38
N TYR A 103 -0.02 9.56 4.71
CA TYR A 103 0.49 8.38 5.42
C TYR A 103 1.92 8.59 5.95
N ARG A 104 2.76 9.32 5.22
CA ARG A 104 4.07 9.79 5.70
C ARG A 104 3.93 10.59 7.00
N SER A 105 2.99 11.53 7.08
CA SER A 105 2.77 12.31 8.32
C SER A 105 2.34 11.43 9.49
N ARG A 106 1.49 10.43 9.25
CA ARG A 106 1.08 9.45 10.27
C ARG A 106 2.26 8.64 10.80
N ALA A 107 3.12 8.14 9.92
CA ALA A 107 4.32 7.39 10.32
C ALA A 107 5.27 8.28 11.14
N LEU A 108 5.57 9.49 10.67
CA LEU A 108 6.42 10.46 11.38
C LEU A 108 5.88 10.82 12.77
N LYS A 109 4.55 10.95 12.91
CA LYS A 109 3.92 11.22 14.20
C LYS A 109 4.17 10.09 15.20
N GLN A 110 4.07 8.83 14.77
CA GLN A 110 4.34 7.68 15.64
C GLN A 110 5.82 7.57 16.03
N LEU A 111 6.71 8.09 15.17
CA LEU A 111 8.15 8.18 15.44
C LEU A 111 8.55 9.39 16.30
N GLY A 112 7.60 10.22 16.75
CA GLY A 112 7.89 11.45 17.50
C GLY A 112 8.49 12.59 16.67
N ARG A 113 8.57 12.45 15.34
CA ARG A 113 9.11 13.46 14.40
C ARG A 113 8.05 14.51 14.04
N LEU A 114 7.59 15.24 15.06
CA LEU A 114 6.37 16.06 14.99
C LEU A 114 6.43 17.19 13.94
N GLU A 115 7.56 17.90 13.83
CA GLU A 115 7.70 18.97 12.83
C GLU A 115 7.66 18.45 11.40
N GLU A 116 8.27 17.31 11.13
CA GLU A 116 8.23 16.68 9.82
C GLU A 116 6.84 16.12 9.50
N ALA A 117 6.14 15.58 10.50
CA ALA A 117 4.77 15.14 10.37
C ALA A 117 3.86 16.31 9.98
N ARG A 118 3.99 17.47 10.64
CA ARG A 118 3.23 18.68 10.32
C ARG A 118 3.45 19.13 8.88
N LYS A 119 4.71 19.23 8.44
CA LYS A 119 5.06 19.60 7.05
C LYS A 119 4.48 18.62 6.03
N ALA A 120 4.57 17.31 6.31
CA ALA A 120 3.99 16.28 5.43
C ALA A 120 2.46 16.40 5.35
N TYR A 121 1.78 16.67 6.47
CA TYR A 121 0.33 16.86 6.48
C TYR A 121 -0.11 18.14 5.75
N GLU A 122 0.61 19.24 5.93
CA GLU A 122 0.39 20.49 5.18
C GLU A 122 0.54 20.24 3.68
N LYS A 123 1.56 19.48 3.26
CA LYS A 123 1.74 19.10 1.85
C LYS A 123 0.59 18.24 1.34
N ALA A 124 0.09 17.29 2.13
CA ALA A 124 -1.08 16.49 1.77
C ALA A 124 -2.32 17.38 1.52
N ARG A 125 -2.57 18.36 2.40
CA ARG A 125 -3.69 19.31 2.25
C ARG A 125 -3.56 20.18 1.01
N GLN A 126 -2.35 20.70 0.72
CA GLN A 126 -2.09 21.47 -0.50
C GLN A 126 -2.38 20.66 -1.77
N LEU A 127 -2.17 19.33 -1.72
CA LEU A 127 -2.45 18.40 -2.81
C LEU A 127 -3.91 17.91 -2.84
N GLY A 128 -4.80 18.48 -2.03
CA GLY A 128 -6.22 18.16 -2.02
C GLY A 128 -6.62 17.00 -1.10
N TYR A 129 -5.81 16.64 -0.11
CA TYR A 129 -6.27 15.75 0.96
C TYR A 129 -7.33 16.47 1.81
N ALA A 130 -8.56 15.97 1.76
CA ALA A 130 -9.73 16.53 2.43
C ALA A 130 -10.21 15.68 3.62
N GLY A 131 -9.27 15.00 4.29
CA GLY A 131 -9.56 14.03 5.36
C GLY A 131 -10.42 14.55 6.49
#